data_AF-A0A7J8NKV8-F1
#
_entry.id   AF-A0A7J8NKV8-F1
#
_cell.length_a   1.000
_cell.length_b   1.000
_cell.length_c   1.000
_cell.angle_alpha   90.00
_cell.angle_beta   90.00
_cell.angle_gamma   90.00
#
_symmetry.space_group_name_H-M   'P 1'
#
loop_
_entity.id
_entity.type
_entity.pdbx_description
1 polymer ?
#
loop_
_entity_poly.entity_id
_entity_poly.type
_entity_poly.pdbx_seq_one_letter_code
_entity_poly.pdbx_strand_id
1 'polypeptide(L)'
;MMLVFYLISMPLTMGMVILTLRYFAGPAVPIYVLLTVGYTWFCSFSIIILVPADIWTVISLTMVGHSSKAISLFWSLTYWSTFLLTWVVVPTLQGYEDAGDFTMAERLKTSVHANLVFHLCVGSLGLVGVILFIIFRRNWFVFFSID
;
A
#
# COMPACT_ATOMS: atom_id res chain seq x y z
N MET A 1 24.01 11.87 15.62
CA MET A 1 24.10 10.44 15.21
C MET A 1 23.03 10.05 14.20
N MET A 2 21.75 10.38 14.40
CA MET A 2 20.70 10.03 13.42
C MET A 2 20.89 10.55 12.00
N LEU A 3 21.44 11.76 11.81
CA LEU A 3 21.70 12.29 10.48
C LEU A 3 22.62 11.36 9.67
N VAL A 4 23.66 10.83 10.31
CA VAL A 4 24.60 9.87 9.70
C VAL A 4 23.88 8.56 9.37
N PHE A 5 23.02 8.09 10.27
CA PHE A 5 22.17 6.92 10.02
C PHE A 5 21.26 7.12 8.80
N TYR A 6 20.59 8.28 8.66
CA TYR A 6 19.77 8.58 7.48
C TYR A 6 20.58 8.73 6.20
N LEU A 7 21.74 9.37 6.26
CA LEU A 7 22.64 9.55 5.12
C LEU A 7 23.18 8.22 4.59
N ILE A 8 23.31 7.20 5.43
CA ILE A 8 23.75 5.86 5.01
C ILE A 8 22.56 5.00 4.58
N SER A 9 21.47 5.01 5.35
CA SER A 9 20.30 4.14 5.09
C SER A 9 19.50 4.54 3.85
N MET A 10 19.39 5.83 3.52
CA MET A 10 18.70 6.30 2.31
C MET A 10 19.34 5.78 1.00
N PRO A 11 20.64 5.99 0.75
CA PRO A 11 21.28 5.46 -0.46
C PRO A 11 21.40 3.93 -0.42
N LEU A 12 21.51 3.32 0.76
CA LEU A 12 21.52 1.85 0.88
C LEU A 12 20.17 1.25 0.45
N THR A 13 19.06 1.76 0.97
CA THR A 13 17.71 1.28 0.61
C THR A 13 17.40 1.54 -0.86
N MET A 14 17.69 2.73 -1.36
CA MET A 14 17.55 3.07 -2.79
C MET A 14 18.44 2.19 -3.67
N GLY A 15 19.68 1.94 -3.24
CA GLY A 15 20.63 1.07 -3.92
C GLY A 15 20.14 -0.38 -3.99
N MET A 16 19.62 -0.92 -2.88
CA MET A 16 19.03 -2.27 -2.85
C MET A 16 17.86 -2.40 -3.82
N VAL A 17 16.95 -1.42 -3.86
CA VAL A 17 15.82 -1.39 -4.80
C VAL A 17 16.32 -1.37 -6.25
N ILE A 18 17.28 -0.50 -6.57
CA ILE A 18 17.81 -0.37 -7.94
C ILE A 18 18.57 -1.63 -8.37
N LEU A 19 19.39 -2.20 -7.48
CA LEU A 19 20.17 -3.41 -7.76
C LEU A 19 19.26 -4.62 -8.00
N THR A 20 18.26 -4.83 -7.14
CA THR A 20 17.29 -5.90 -7.31
C THR A 20 16.46 -5.71 -8.57
N LEU A 21 16.06 -4.46 -8.90
CA LEU A 21 15.34 -4.19 -10.15
C LEU A 21 16.19 -4.52 -11.36
N ARG A 22 17.46 -4.09 -11.36
CA ARG A 22 18.37 -4.38 -12.47
C ARG A 22 18.73 -5.85 -12.59
N TYR A 23 18.77 -6.58 -11.47
CA TYR A 23 19.06 -8.01 -11.46
C TYR A 23 17.89 -8.84 -12.00
N PHE A 24 16.65 -8.49 -11.66
CA PHE A 24 15.45 -9.24 -12.06
C PHE A 24 14.77 -8.70 -13.33
N ALA A 25 15.09 -7.49 -13.80
CA ALA A 25 14.49 -6.93 -15.01
C ALA A 25 15.10 -7.55 -16.28
N GLY A 26 14.26 -8.24 -17.05
CA GLY A 26 14.58 -8.64 -18.42
C GLY A 26 14.56 -7.44 -19.38
N PRO A 27 15.32 -7.48 -20.49
CA PRO A 27 15.45 -6.37 -21.44
C PRO A 27 14.16 -5.98 -22.16
N ALA A 28 13.11 -6.80 -22.09
CA ALA A 28 11.80 -6.57 -22.71
C ALA A 28 10.71 -6.13 -21.70
N VAL A 29 11.07 -5.88 -20.43
CA VAL A 29 10.08 -5.51 -19.41
C VAL A 29 9.67 -4.03 -19.56
N PRO A 30 8.37 -3.73 -19.64
CA PRO A 30 7.89 -2.37 -19.77
C PRO A 30 8.17 -1.53 -18.52
N ILE A 31 8.45 -0.23 -18.72
CA ILE A 31 8.90 0.66 -17.65
C ILE A 31 7.86 0.88 -16.54
N TYR A 32 6.57 0.79 -16.83
CA TYR A 32 5.52 0.93 -15.81
C TYR A 32 5.51 -0.24 -14.81
N VAL A 33 5.78 -1.47 -15.26
CA VAL A 33 5.93 -2.62 -14.35
C VAL A 33 7.16 -2.43 -13.47
N LEU A 34 8.27 -1.98 -14.07
CA LEU A 34 9.51 -1.72 -13.36
C LEU A 34 9.36 -0.64 -12.29
N LEU A 35 8.67 0.47 -12.61
CA LEU A 35 8.36 1.54 -11.66
C LEU A 35 7.44 1.06 -10.54
N THR A 36 6.45 0.25 -10.87
CA THR A 36 5.48 -0.29 -9.91
C THR A 36 6.16 -1.22 -8.91
N VAL A 37 6.91 -2.21 -9.39
CA VAL A 37 7.68 -3.13 -8.55
C VAL A 37 8.72 -2.38 -7.74
N GLY A 38 9.39 -1.40 -8.36
CA GLY A 38 10.35 -0.53 -7.67
C GLY A 38 9.72 0.25 -6.52
N TYR A 39 8.53 0.78 -6.73
CA TYR A 39 7.77 1.48 -5.69
C TYR A 39 7.32 0.53 -4.57
N THR A 40 6.90 -0.69 -4.90
CA THR A 40 6.61 -1.74 -3.90
C THR A 40 7.79 -2.00 -3.00
N TRP A 41 8.97 -2.22 -3.59
CA TRP A 41 10.18 -2.49 -2.83
C TRP A 41 10.64 -1.28 -2.02
N PHE A 42 10.53 -0.07 -2.58
CA PHE A 42 10.79 1.15 -1.82
C PHE A 42 9.87 1.25 -0.58
N CYS A 43 8.59 0.95 -0.75
CA CYS A 43 7.62 0.93 0.36
C CYS A 43 8.00 -0.13 1.41
N SER A 44 8.36 -1.34 1.00
CA SER A 44 8.82 -2.40 1.91
C SER A 44 10.12 -2.06 2.66
N PHE A 45 11.10 -1.48 1.98
CA PHE A 45 12.37 -1.10 2.60
C PHE A 45 12.28 0.18 3.45
N SER A 46 11.22 0.98 3.30
CA SER A 46 11.00 2.18 4.12
C SER A 46 10.97 1.88 5.62
N ILE A 47 10.61 0.64 6.01
CA ILE A 47 10.58 0.21 7.41
C ILE A 47 11.97 0.24 8.08
N ILE A 48 13.05 0.04 7.31
CA ILE A 48 14.44 0.11 7.81
C ILE A 48 14.76 1.52 8.30
N ILE A 49 14.13 2.53 7.70
CA ILE A 49 14.33 3.94 8.05
C ILE A 49 13.30 4.38 9.09
N LEU A 50 12.04 3.96 8.94
CA LEU A 50 10.93 4.35 9.83
C LEU A 50 11.09 3.79 11.25
N VAL A 51 11.53 2.54 11.42
CA VAL A 51 11.61 1.91 12.75
C VAL A 51 12.63 2.61 13.64
N PRO A 52 13.89 2.82 13.24
CA PRO A 52 14.83 3.56 14.09
C PRO A 52 14.41 5.02 14.32
N ALA A 53 13.71 5.61 13.35
CA ALA A 53 13.13 6.94 13.50
C ALA A 53 12.03 6.96 14.57
N ASP A 54 11.16 5.95 14.62
CA ASP A 54 10.09 5.88 15.61
C ASP A 54 10.63 5.78 17.04
N ILE A 55 11.59 4.88 17.29
CA ILE A 55 12.21 4.66 18.59
C ILE A 55 12.86 5.97 19.05
N TRP A 56 13.57 6.64 18.15
CA TRP A 56 14.19 7.91 18.48
C TRP A 56 13.18 8.99 18.86
N THR A 57 12.07 9.10 18.13
CA THR A 57 11.05 10.09 18.43
C THR A 57 10.39 9.83 19.79
N VAL A 58 10.21 8.56 20.19
CA VAL A 58 9.69 8.20 21.52
C VAL A 58 10.66 8.59 22.63
N ILE A 59 11.96 8.32 22.45
CA ILE A 59 12.99 8.72 23.42
C ILE A 59 13.07 10.25 23.51
N SER A 60 13.03 10.94 22.37
CA SER A 60 13.11 12.40 22.30
C SER A 60 11.88 13.08 22.89
N LEU A 61 10.69 12.50 22.71
CA LEU A 61 9.46 12.95 23.35
C LEU A 61 9.59 12.86 24.88
N THR A 62 10.14 11.76 25.39
CA THR A 62 10.32 11.52 26.83
C THR A 62 11.34 12.49 27.45
N MET A 63 12.38 12.86 26.71
CA MET A 63 13.48 13.71 27.20
C MET A 63 13.26 15.21 26.99
N VAL A 64 12.58 15.61 25.90
CA VAL A 64 12.54 17.01 25.41
C VAL A 64 11.10 17.50 25.16
N GLY A 65 10.09 16.62 25.19
CA GLY A 65 8.69 17.00 24.98
C GLY A 65 8.34 17.39 23.54
N HIS A 66 9.13 16.96 22.55
CA HIS A 66 8.91 17.34 21.15
C HIS A 66 7.84 16.47 20.47
N SER A 67 6.77 17.09 19.95
CA SER A 67 5.69 16.38 19.27
C SER A 67 6.11 15.90 17.87
N SER A 68 6.13 14.58 17.65
CA SER A 68 6.53 13.96 16.39
C SER A 68 5.35 13.78 15.42
N LYS A 69 4.74 14.87 14.96
CA LYS A 69 3.70 14.80 13.91
C LYS A 69 4.23 14.16 12.61
N ALA A 70 5.50 14.39 12.30
CA ALA A 70 6.13 13.87 11.10
C ALA A 70 6.17 12.32 11.06
N ILE A 71 6.52 11.66 12.17
CA ILE A 71 6.64 10.19 12.17
C ILE A 71 5.28 9.50 11.98
N SER A 72 4.22 10.08 12.56
CA SER A 72 2.85 9.60 12.37
C SER A 72 2.39 9.75 10.91
N LEU A 73 2.73 10.87 10.25
CA LEU A 73 2.47 11.04 8.82
C LEU A 73 3.25 10.04 7.98
N PHE A 74 4.52 9.78 8.28
CA PHE A 74 5.31 8.78 7.55
C PHE A 74 4.75 7.37 7.71
N TRP A 75 4.36 6.97 8.94
CA TRP A 75 3.70 5.68 9.18
C TRP A 75 2.38 5.55 8.44
N SER A 76 1.55 6.61 8.49
CA SER A 76 0.30 6.66 7.74
C SER A 76 0.56 6.54 6.25
N LEU A 77 1.53 7.28 5.72
CA LEU A 77 1.90 7.26 4.31
C LEU A 77 2.37 5.87 3.88
N THR A 78 3.30 5.24 4.60
CA THR A 78 3.77 3.87 4.28
C THR A 78 2.61 2.86 4.33
N TYR A 79 1.73 2.98 5.33
CA TYR A 79 0.55 2.13 5.45
C TYR A 79 -0.41 2.29 4.26
N TRP A 80 -0.83 3.52 3.97
CA TRP A 80 -1.76 3.81 2.87
C TRP A 80 -1.17 3.48 1.51
N SER A 81 0.13 3.76 1.29
CA SER A 81 0.82 3.37 0.07
C SER A 81 0.83 1.86 -0.12
N THR A 82 1.14 1.08 0.92
CA THR A 82 1.15 -0.40 0.84
C THR A 82 -0.25 -0.94 0.59
N PHE A 83 -1.25 -0.37 1.28
CA PHE A 83 -2.64 -0.74 1.09
C PHE A 83 -3.11 -0.49 -0.34
N LEU A 84 -2.89 0.71 -0.88
CA LEU A 84 -3.22 1.02 -2.27
C LEU A 84 -2.47 0.12 -3.25
N LEU A 85 -1.24 -0.29 -2.93
CA LEU A 85 -0.50 -1.23 -3.76
C LEU A 85 -1.14 -2.62 -3.80
N THR A 86 -1.51 -3.17 -2.65
CA THR A 86 -2.12 -4.50 -2.59
C THR A 86 -3.49 -4.50 -3.26
N TRP A 87 -4.29 -3.47 -3.01
CA TRP A 87 -5.66 -3.42 -3.51
C TRP A 87 -5.76 -2.90 -4.94
N VAL A 88 -5.06 -1.84 -5.30
CA VAL A 88 -5.17 -1.26 -6.65
C VAL A 88 -4.17 -1.91 -7.60
N VAL A 89 -2.90 -1.92 -7.23
CA VAL A 89 -1.80 -2.22 -8.15
C VAL A 89 -1.74 -3.70 -8.57
N VAL A 90 -1.81 -4.62 -7.62
CA VAL A 90 -1.72 -6.07 -7.90
C VAL A 90 -2.79 -6.52 -8.90
N PRO A 91 -4.08 -6.24 -8.70
CA PRO A 91 -5.11 -6.68 -9.63
C PRO A 91 -5.15 -5.87 -10.93
N THR A 92 -4.60 -4.64 -10.98
CA THR A 92 -4.42 -3.94 -12.28
C THR A 92 -3.35 -4.61 -13.12
N LEU A 93 -2.31 -5.16 -12.49
CA LEU A 93 -1.27 -5.88 -13.19
C LEU A 93 -1.83 -7.19 -13.79
N GLN A 94 -2.67 -7.91 -13.03
CA GLN A 94 -3.32 -9.14 -13.50
C GLN A 94 -4.27 -8.89 -14.68
N GLY A 95 -5.09 -7.83 -14.64
CA GLY A 95 -5.97 -7.46 -15.75
C GLY A 95 -5.25 -6.90 -16.99
N TYR A 96 -4.00 -6.47 -16.84
CA TYR A 96 -3.18 -5.98 -17.94
C TYR A 96 -2.55 -7.11 -18.76
N GLU A 97 -2.18 -8.22 -18.12
CA GLU A 97 -1.58 -9.39 -18.78
C GLU A 97 -2.60 -10.17 -19.62
N ASP A 98 -3.87 -10.24 -19.17
CA ASP A 98 -4.98 -10.87 -19.89
C ASP A 98 -5.45 -10.06 -21.11
N ALA A 99 -5.26 -8.74 -21.12
CA ALA A 99 -5.63 -7.90 -22.25
C ALA A 99 -4.55 -8.00 -23.33
N GLY A 100 -4.77 -8.83 -24.36
CA GLY A 100 -3.88 -9.12 -25.49
C GLY A 100 -3.75 -8.07 -26.61
N ASP A 101 -4.20 -6.82 -26.44
CA ASP A 101 -4.46 -5.90 -27.56
C ASP A 101 -3.39 -4.83 -27.91
N PHE A 102 -3.06 -4.59 -29.17
CA PHE A 102 -1.76 -4.06 -29.65
C PHE A 102 -1.34 -2.61 -29.23
N THR A 103 -2.13 -1.84 -28.46
CA THR A 103 -1.83 -0.43 -28.12
C THR A 103 -1.80 -0.17 -26.60
N MET A 104 -0.66 0.29 -26.08
CA MET A 104 -0.31 0.35 -24.65
C MET A 104 -1.19 1.29 -23.78
N ALA A 105 -1.73 2.38 -24.34
CA ALA A 105 -2.51 3.35 -23.57
C ALA A 105 -3.99 2.93 -23.38
N GLU A 106 -4.60 2.29 -24.39
CA GLU A 106 -5.99 1.82 -24.32
C GLU A 106 -6.13 0.55 -23.47
N ARG A 107 -5.12 -0.32 -23.47
CA ARG A 107 -5.02 -1.48 -22.57
C ARG A 107 -5.02 -1.07 -21.10
N LEU A 108 -4.29 0.00 -20.76
CA LEU A 108 -4.17 0.47 -19.37
C LEU A 108 -5.47 1.10 -18.88
N LYS A 109 -6.17 1.85 -19.73
CA LYS A 109 -7.52 2.38 -19.43
C LYS A 109 -8.54 1.25 -19.24
N THR A 110 -8.48 0.21 -20.07
CA THR A 110 -9.40 -0.93 -20.01
C THR A 110 -9.14 -1.83 -18.79
N SER A 111 -7.87 -2.10 -18.47
CA SER A 111 -7.49 -2.86 -17.26
C SER A 111 -7.86 -2.11 -15.97
N VAL A 112 -7.61 -0.79 -15.90
CA VAL A 112 -8.02 0.03 -14.74
C VAL A 112 -9.54 0.02 -14.57
N HIS A 113 -10.31 0.09 -15.65
CA HIS A 113 -11.77 0.03 -15.60
C HIS A 113 -12.28 -1.34 -15.11
N ALA A 114 -11.75 -2.44 -15.65
CA ALA A 114 -12.12 -3.78 -15.23
C ALA A 114 -11.79 -4.03 -13.74
N ASN A 115 -10.65 -3.53 -13.29
CA ASN A 115 -10.22 -3.67 -11.93
C ASN A 115 -11.02 -2.79 -10.94
N LEU A 116 -11.43 -1.59 -11.37
CA LEU A 116 -12.34 -0.73 -10.62
C LEU A 116 -13.73 -1.38 -10.46
N VAL A 117 -14.21 -2.08 -11.50
CA VAL A 117 -15.47 -2.84 -11.47
C VAL A 117 -15.37 -4.02 -10.50
N PHE A 118 -14.25 -4.76 -10.47
CA PHE A 118 -14.04 -5.81 -9.49
C PHE A 118 -14.07 -5.27 -8.05
N HIS A 119 -13.40 -4.15 -7.80
CA HIS A 119 -13.41 -3.48 -6.50
C HIS A 119 -14.79 -2.96 -6.10
N LEU A 120 -15.57 -2.45 -7.04
CA LEU A 120 -16.97 -2.08 -6.82
C LEU A 120 -17.85 -3.29 -6.50
N CYS A 121 -17.62 -4.43 -7.15
CA CYS A 121 -18.33 -5.68 -6.86
C CYS A 121 -17.98 -6.25 -5.48
N VAL A 122 -16.70 -6.32 -5.12
CA VAL A 122 -16.28 -6.76 -3.78
C VAL A 122 -16.75 -5.78 -2.70
N GLY A 123 -16.63 -4.48 -2.96
CA GLY A 123 -17.10 -3.43 -2.06
C GLY A 123 -18.61 -3.49 -1.84
N SER A 124 -19.40 -3.71 -2.89
CA SER A 124 -20.85 -3.86 -2.77
C SER A 124 -21.24 -5.16 -2.05
N LEU A 125 -20.57 -6.29 -2.28
CA LEU A 125 -20.77 -7.51 -1.49
C LEU A 125 -20.47 -7.28 0.00
N GLY A 126 -19.35 -6.61 0.31
CA GLY A 126 -18.99 -6.26 1.68
C GLY A 126 -20.03 -5.37 2.35
N LEU A 127 -20.56 -4.39 1.61
CA LEU A 127 -21.59 -3.47 2.10
C LEU A 127 -22.92 -4.20 2.37
N VAL A 128 -23.32 -5.13 1.50
CA VAL A 128 -24.46 -6.02 1.73
C VAL A 128 -24.25 -6.87 2.98
N GLY A 129 -23.05 -7.44 3.17
CA GLY A 129 -22.70 -8.20 4.38
C GLY A 129 -22.82 -7.38 5.66
N VAL A 130 -22.36 -6.13 5.65
CA VAL A 130 -22.48 -5.22 6.80
C VAL A 130 -23.94 -4.86 7.09
N ILE A 131 -24.74 -4.57 6.06
CA ILE A 131 -26.18 -4.28 6.22
C ILE A 131 -26.90 -5.48 6.83
N LEU A 132 -26.65 -6.70 6.33
CA LEU A 132 -27.23 -7.93 6.88
C LEU A 132 -26.82 -8.14 8.34
N PHE A 133 -25.55 -7.90 8.67
CA PHE A 133 -25.05 -8.02 10.04
C PHE A 133 -25.74 -7.04 11.00
N ILE A 134 -25.95 -5.78 10.58
CA ILE A 134 -26.66 -4.76 11.39
C ILE A 134 -28.12 -5.15 11.59
N ILE A 135 -28.80 -5.64 10.55
CA ILE A 135 -30.19 -6.12 10.64
C ILE A 135 -30.30 -7.31 11.60
N PHE A 136 -29.39 -8.27 11.50
CA PHE A 136 -29.38 -9.44 12.37
C PHE A 136 -29.14 -9.08 13.85
N ARG A 137 -28.20 -8.16 14.11
CA ARG A 137 -27.97 -7.57 15.44
C ARG A 137 -29.22 -6.88 16.00
N ARG A 138 -29.95 -6.12 15.17
CA ARG A 138 -31.17 -5.44 15.58
C ARG A 138 -32.28 -6.42 15.95
N ASN A 139 -32.46 -7.48 15.16
CA ASN A 139 -33.47 -8.52 15.45
C ASN A 139 -33.19 -9.24 16.78
N TRP A 140 -31.92 -9.55 17.07
CA TRP A 140 -31.52 -10.13 18.36
C TRP A 140 -31.86 -9.22 19.56
N PHE A 141 -31.59 -7.91 19.44
CA PHE A 141 -31.91 -6.95 20.51
C PHE A 141 -33.42 -6.76 20.71
N VAL A 142 -34.22 -6.78 19.63
CA VAL A 142 -35.68 -6.68 19.73
C VAL A 142 -36.27 -7.93 20.39
N PHE A 143 -35.75 -9.12 20.07
CA PHE A 143 -36.21 -10.38 20.67
C PHE A 143 -35.95 -10.41 22.19
N PHE A 144 -34.77 -9.96 22.63
CA PHE A 144 -34.41 -9.93 24.06
C PHE A 144 -35.10 -8.81 24.88
N SER A 145 -35.77 -7.85 24.22
CA SER A 145 -36.46 -6.76 24.91
C SER A 145 -37.95 -7.03 25.13
N ILE A 146 -38.48 -8.11 24.56
CA ILE A 146 -39.90 -8.50 24.62
C ILE A 146 -40.14 -9.60 25.66
N ASP A 147 -39.08 -10.29 26.11
CA ASP A 147 -39.03 -11.18 27.28
C ASP A 147 -38.63 -10.40 28.56
#